data_AF-A0A371QIM5-F1
#
_entry.id   AF-A0A371QIM5-F1
#
_cell.length_a   1.000
_cell.length_b   1.000
_cell.length_c   1.000
_cell.angle_alpha   90.00
_cell.angle_beta   90.00
_cell.angle_gamma   90.00
#
_symmetry.space_group_name_H-M   'P 1'
#
loop_
_entity.id
_entity.type
_entity.pdbx_description
1 polymer ?
#
loop_
_entity_poly.entity_id
_entity_poly.type
_entity_poly.pdbx_seq_one_letter_code
_entity_poly.pdbx_strand_id
1 'polypeptide(L)'
;MYQKYLQDYKCNIYKLDKFDLIPQTPGIYSWHIYTDANSVSEYSDIFNEKQYDVKVEGKLNDLYDGSVFSKNKMNIASNTVDDSIIKAATFFFSPPIYIGISKTNLRIRLNTHKKMLIRKLNSEDLSKENGTLSENRIDTDEESSFFAGRLANAISKNIDKISERNLYVKVFYNIQPGKNKEIKKIEYILNRTYNPTFGRK
;
A
#
# COMPACT_ATOMS: atom_id res chain seq x y z
N MET A 1 2.07 -30.64 5.26
CA MET A 1 0.70 -30.23 4.84
C MET A 1 0.67 -28.90 4.08
N TYR A 2 1.43 -27.88 4.49
CA TYR A 2 1.49 -26.56 3.81
C TYR A 2 2.09 -26.57 2.39
N GLN A 3 3.08 -27.41 2.11
CA GLN A 3 3.77 -27.41 0.81
C GLN A 3 2.87 -27.77 -0.39
N LYS A 4 1.78 -28.53 -0.18
CA LYS A 4 0.88 -28.95 -1.27
C LYS A 4 0.04 -27.80 -1.83
N TYR A 5 -0.25 -26.77 -1.04
CA TYR A 5 -1.05 -25.60 -1.45
C TYR A 5 -0.22 -24.50 -2.13
N LEU A 6 1.12 -24.57 -2.04
CA LEU A 6 2.04 -23.60 -2.63
C LEU A 6 2.57 -24.01 -4.00
N GLN A 7 2.30 -25.24 -4.46
CA GLN A 7 2.83 -25.72 -5.75
C GLN A 7 2.20 -25.01 -6.95
N ASP A 8 0.91 -24.63 -6.84
CA ASP A 8 0.16 -24.04 -7.96
C ASP A 8 0.31 -22.52 -8.04
N TYR A 9 0.79 -21.86 -7.00
CA TYR A 9 0.86 -20.40 -6.91
C TYR A 9 2.27 -19.93 -6.61
N LYS A 10 2.66 -18.84 -7.26
CA LYS A 10 4.00 -18.26 -7.07
C LYS A 10 3.90 -16.91 -6.39
N CYS A 11 4.82 -16.67 -5.47
CA CYS A 11 4.99 -15.38 -4.80
C CYS A 11 6.41 -14.88 -5.04
N ASN A 12 6.56 -13.62 -5.46
CA ASN A 12 7.86 -12.99 -5.64
C ASN A 12 7.81 -11.53 -5.20
N ILE A 13 8.99 -10.96 -4.93
CA ILE A 13 9.14 -9.57 -4.52
C ILE A 13 9.95 -8.82 -5.57
N TYR A 14 9.47 -7.64 -5.98
CA TYR A 14 10.11 -6.80 -6.99
C TYR A 14 10.28 -5.37 -6.48
N LYS A 15 11.49 -4.84 -6.59
CA LYS A 15 11.75 -3.39 -6.49
C LYS A 15 11.29 -2.69 -7.78
N LEU A 16 11.07 -1.38 -7.73
CA LEU A 16 10.53 -0.59 -8.85
C LEU A 16 11.38 -0.67 -10.13
N ASP A 17 12.71 -0.79 -9.99
CA ASP A 17 13.65 -0.95 -11.10
C ASP A 17 13.58 -2.34 -11.75
N LYS A 18 12.91 -3.32 -11.11
CA LYS A 18 12.77 -4.70 -11.58
C LYS A 18 11.36 -5.05 -12.08
N PHE A 19 10.49 -4.06 -12.29
CA PHE A 19 9.11 -4.32 -12.75
C PHE A 19 9.04 -5.02 -14.11
N ASP A 20 10.06 -4.88 -14.96
CA ASP A 20 10.12 -5.58 -16.25
C ASP A 20 10.30 -7.10 -16.11
N LEU A 21 10.73 -7.58 -14.94
CA LEU A 21 10.85 -9.01 -14.63
C LEU A 21 9.54 -9.63 -14.13
N ILE A 22 8.51 -8.81 -13.85
CA ILE A 22 7.23 -9.30 -13.34
C ILE A 22 6.54 -10.15 -14.41
N PRO A 23 5.95 -11.31 -14.06
CA PRO A 23 5.25 -12.16 -15.01
C PRO A 23 4.06 -11.43 -15.66
N GLN A 24 3.84 -11.68 -16.95
CA GLN A 24 2.70 -11.15 -17.70
C GLN A 24 1.47 -12.05 -17.50
N THR A 25 0.99 -12.14 -16.26
CA THR A 25 -0.14 -13.00 -15.88
C THR A 25 -1.12 -12.22 -15.01
N PRO A 26 -2.37 -12.70 -14.87
CA PRO A 26 -3.27 -12.24 -13.81
C PRO A 26 -2.67 -12.52 -12.43
N GLY A 27 -3.07 -11.73 -11.44
CA GLY A 27 -2.61 -11.92 -10.08
C GLY A 27 -3.04 -10.81 -9.12
N ILE A 28 -2.53 -10.93 -7.90
CA ILE A 28 -2.74 -10.00 -6.80
C ILE A 28 -1.38 -9.39 -6.45
N TYR A 29 -1.36 -8.13 -6.09
CA TYR A 29 -0.13 -7.47 -5.66
C TYR A 29 -0.39 -6.56 -4.46
N SER A 30 0.67 -6.34 -3.69
CA SER A 30 0.67 -5.39 -2.59
C SER A 30 1.90 -4.52 -2.66
N TRP A 31 1.70 -3.21 -2.51
CA TRP A 31 2.78 -2.23 -2.37
C TRP A 31 3.20 -2.14 -0.92
N HIS A 32 4.50 -1.95 -0.71
CA HIS A 32 5.12 -1.83 0.58
C HIS A 32 6.23 -0.78 0.54
N ILE A 33 6.65 -0.36 1.72
CA ILE A 33 7.76 0.55 1.93
C ILE A 33 8.68 -0.05 2.98
N TYR A 34 9.99 0.08 2.82
CA TYR A 34 10.96 -0.24 3.87
C TYR A 34 11.73 1.02 4.26
N THR A 35 12.25 1.06 5.48
CA THR A 35 12.92 2.26 6.01
C THR A 35 14.32 1.93 6.53
N ASP A 36 15.10 2.98 6.71
CA ASP A 36 16.41 2.96 7.33
C ASP A 36 16.31 3.44 8.79
N ALA A 37 17.39 3.30 9.56
CA ALA A 37 17.43 3.69 10.97
C ALA A 37 17.12 5.18 11.17
N ASN A 38 17.48 6.02 10.21
CA ASN A 38 17.32 7.47 10.32
C ASN A 38 15.89 7.96 10.04
N SER A 39 15.07 7.10 9.45
CA SER A 39 13.72 7.44 8.96
C SER A 39 12.62 6.59 9.61
N VAL A 40 12.89 5.96 10.76
CA VAL A 40 11.93 5.09 11.47
C VAL A 40 10.73 5.85 12.00
N SER A 41 10.94 7.08 12.50
CA SER A 41 9.85 7.91 13.04
C SER A 41 8.85 8.26 11.94
N GLU A 42 9.35 8.70 10.79
CA GLU A 42 8.56 9.11 9.63
C GLU A 42 7.91 7.91 8.93
N TYR A 43 8.61 6.78 8.90
CA TYR A 43 8.02 5.52 8.49
C TYR A 43 6.79 5.18 9.34
N SER A 44 6.84 5.42 10.66
CA SER A 44 5.69 5.23 11.53
C SER A 44 4.54 6.21 11.21
N ASP A 45 4.86 7.45 10.84
CA ASP A 45 3.86 8.47 10.50
C ASP A 45 3.00 8.04 9.31
N ILE A 46 3.58 7.37 8.29
CA ILE A 46 2.81 6.80 7.15
C ILE A 46 1.67 5.89 7.63
N PHE A 47 1.87 5.12 8.70
CA PHE A 47 0.89 4.14 9.18
C PHE A 47 0.00 4.68 10.30
N ASN A 48 0.46 5.72 11.00
CA ASN A 48 -0.19 6.27 12.19
C ASN A 48 -1.10 7.48 11.91
N GLU A 49 -1.17 8.00 10.68
CA GLU A 49 -2.12 9.05 10.28
C GLU A 49 -3.59 8.58 10.16
N LYS A 50 -4.03 7.60 10.97
CA LYS A 50 -5.45 7.19 10.99
C LYS A 50 -6.25 8.16 11.86
N GLN A 51 -7.08 8.96 11.20
CA GLN A 51 -8.16 9.76 11.79
C GLN A 51 -9.44 8.93 11.82
N TYR A 52 -10.12 8.94 12.95
CA TYR A 52 -11.41 8.28 13.14
C TYR A 52 -12.45 9.32 13.51
N ASP A 53 -13.57 9.32 12.81
CA ASP A 53 -14.75 10.06 13.24
C ASP A 53 -15.47 9.22 14.29
N VAL A 54 -15.66 9.80 15.48
CA VAL A 54 -16.25 9.11 16.62
C VAL A 54 -17.50 9.83 17.07
N LYS A 55 -18.56 9.05 17.27
CA LYS A 55 -19.77 9.48 17.95
C LYS A 55 -19.89 8.71 19.24
N VAL A 56 -19.91 9.43 20.36
CA VAL A 56 -20.06 8.84 21.69
C VAL A 56 -21.38 9.33 22.26
N GLU A 57 -22.26 8.37 22.56
CA GLU A 57 -23.55 8.61 23.20
C GLU A 57 -23.48 8.16 24.67
N GLY A 58 -23.67 9.11 25.58
CA GLY A 58 -23.73 8.88 27.01
C GLY A 58 -25.16 8.66 27.50
N LYS A 59 -25.31 8.06 28.69
CA LYS A 59 -26.61 8.13 29.40
C LYS A 59 -26.80 9.56 29.89
N LEU A 60 -28.00 10.12 29.67
CA LEU A 60 -28.44 11.52 29.90
C LEU A 60 -28.40 12.46 28.67
N ASN A 61 -28.49 11.93 27.44
CA ASN A 61 -28.49 12.71 26.18
C ASN A 61 -27.19 13.48 25.90
N ASP A 62 -26.08 13.09 26.51
CA ASP A 62 -24.77 13.62 26.15
C ASP A 62 -24.34 13.01 24.81
N LEU A 63 -24.13 13.87 23.81
CA LEU A 63 -23.66 13.49 22.48
C LEU A 63 -22.35 14.22 22.18
N TYR A 64 -21.27 13.44 22.04
CA TYR A 64 -19.98 13.95 21.58
C TYR A 64 -19.76 13.49 20.15
N ASP A 65 -19.46 14.44 19.26
CA ASP A 65 -19.10 14.21 17.86
C ASP A 65 -17.77 14.92 17.57
N GLY A 66 -16.85 14.23 16.93
CA GLY A 66 -15.56 14.79 16.56
C GLY A 66 -14.62 13.75 15.97
N SER A 67 -13.43 14.20 15.58
CA SER A 67 -12.39 13.32 15.06
C SER A 67 -11.31 13.05 16.11
N VAL A 68 -10.92 11.78 16.25
CA VAL A 68 -9.79 11.36 17.08
C VAL A 68 -8.65 10.86 16.20
N PHE A 69 -7.41 11.09 16.64
CA PHE A 69 -6.21 10.66 15.95
C PHE A 69 -5.43 9.70 16.84
N SER A 70 -4.92 8.61 16.27
CA SER A 70 -3.99 7.75 17.00
C SER A 70 -2.65 8.46 17.15
N LYS A 71 -2.29 8.88 18.37
CA LYS A 71 -0.99 9.51 18.64
C LYS A 71 0.00 8.50 19.22
N ASN A 72 0.33 7.47 18.44
CA ASN A 72 1.43 6.56 18.78
C ASN A 72 2.77 7.13 18.30
N LYS A 73 3.23 8.22 18.91
CA LYS A 73 4.61 8.70 18.72
C LYS A 73 5.51 7.95 19.70
N MET A 74 5.95 6.74 19.33
CA MET A 74 7.10 6.15 20.01
C MET A 74 8.34 6.92 19.56
N ASN A 75 8.94 7.70 20.47
CA ASN A 75 10.30 8.18 20.31
C ASN A 75 11.24 6.97 20.42
N ILE A 76 11.41 6.23 19.33
CA ILE A 76 12.41 5.18 19.25
C ILE A 76 13.75 5.89 19.01
N ALA A 77 14.64 5.86 20.00
CA ALA A 77 16.02 6.26 19.79
C ALA A 77 16.66 5.25 18.82
N SER A 78 16.67 5.56 17.52
CA SER A 78 17.14 4.64 16.47
C SER A 78 18.66 4.48 16.45
N ASN A 79 19.38 5.34 17.18
CA ASN A 79 20.83 5.46 17.20
C ASN A 79 21.55 4.20 17.73
N THR A 80 20.82 3.24 18.31
CA THR A 80 21.39 2.04 18.94
C THR A 80 21.22 0.76 18.11
N VAL A 81 20.52 0.81 16.97
CA VAL A 81 20.21 -0.37 16.17
C VAL A 81 20.86 -0.27 14.80
N ASP A 82 21.49 -1.36 14.37
CA ASP A 82 22.12 -1.46 13.05
C ASP A 82 21.11 -1.20 11.93
N ASP A 83 21.47 -0.29 11.04
CA ASP A 83 20.65 0.13 9.90
C ASP A 83 20.29 -1.03 8.96
N SER A 84 21.21 -1.97 8.73
CA SER A 84 20.96 -3.15 7.89
C SER A 84 19.89 -4.07 8.48
N ILE A 85 19.84 -4.18 9.81
CA ILE A 85 18.84 -4.97 10.53
C ILE A 85 17.47 -4.30 10.41
N ILE A 86 17.39 -2.97 10.59
CA ILE A 86 16.14 -2.22 10.43
C ILE A 86 15.63 -2.34 8.99
N LYS A 87 16.49 -2.16 8.00
CA LYS A 87 16.12 -2.32 6.58
C LYS A 87 15.59 -3.72 6.28
N ALA A 88 16.27 -4.76 6.75
CA ALA A 88 15.83 -6.14 6.55
C ALA A 88 14.50 -6.42 7.25
N ALA A 89 14.36 -6.03 8.51
CA ALA A 89 13.15 -6.23 9.29
C ALA A 89 11.95 -5.49 8.66
N THR A 90 12.11 -4.22 8.32
CA THR A 90 11.03 -3.41 7.72
C THR A 90 10.68 -3.93 6.32
N PHE A 91 11.64 -4.45 5.56
CA PHE A 91 11.37 -5.11 4.28
C PHE A 91 10.50 -6.38 4.42
N PHE A 92 10.68 -7.20 5.45
CA PHE A 92 9.86 -8.40 5.63
C PHE A 92 8.52 -8.09 6.30
N PHE A 93 8.53 -7.26 7.35
CA PHE A 93 7.40 -7.03 8.23
C PHE A 93 6.60 -5.76 7.92
N SER A 94 6.94 -4.98 6.87
CA SER A 94 6.12 -3.84 6.46
C SER A 94 4.69 -4.28 6.16
N PRO A 95 3.68 -3.64 6.78
CA PRO A 95 2.31 -3.83 6.34
C PRO A 95 2.15 -3.30 4.90
N PRO A 96 1.16 -3.81 4.16
CA PRO A 96 0.89 -3.31 2.82
C PRO A 96 0.32 -1.89 2.89
N ILE A 97 0.86 -0.99 2.07
CA ILE A 97 0.34 0.39 1.94
C ILE A 97 -0.79 0.47 0.89
N TYR A 98 -0.87 -0.49 -0.03
CA TYR A 98 -1.94 -0.64 -1.00
C TYR A 98 -1.99 -2.10 -1.48
N ILE A 99 -3.19 -2.61 -1.73
CA ILE A 99 -3.43 -3.95 -2.25
C ILE A 99 -4.33 -3.83 -3.48
N GLY A 100 -3.89 -4.41 -4.58
CA GLY A 100 -4.61 -4.37 -5.85
C GLY A 100 -4.56 -5.70 -6.60
N ILE A 101 -5.33 -5.77 -7.68
CA ILE A 101 -5.36 -6.91 -8.59
C ILE A 101 -5.02 -6.48 -10.02
N SER A 102 -4.59 -7.45 -10.81
CA SER A 102 -4.65 -7.37 -12.26
C SER A 102 -5.36 -8.59 -12.80
N LYS A 103 -6.42 -8.37 -13.58
CA LYS A 103 -7.21 -9.46 -14.18
C LYS A 103 -6.54 -10.07 -15.40
N THR A 104 -5.58 -9.36 -15.99
CA THR A 104 -4.96 -9.74 -17.27
C THR A 104 -3.44 -9.80 -17.17
N ASN A 105 -2.80 -8.72 -16.72
CA ASN A 105 -1.36 -8.57 -16.80
C ASN A 105 -0.80 -7.70 -15.67
N LEU A 106 -0.22 -8.36 -14.65
CA LEU A 106 0.43 -7.72 -13.52
C LEU A 106 1.52 -6.72 -13.95
N ARG A 107 2.36 -7.09 -14.93
CA ARG A 107 3.47 -6.23 -15.39
C ARG A 107 2.94 -4.91 -15.95
N ILE A 108 1.91 -4.96 -16.80
CA ILE A 108 1.32 -3.75 -17.38
C ILE A 108 0.72 -2.90 -16.26
N ARG A 109 -0.10 -3.51 -15.39
CA ARG A 109 -0.76 -2.82 -14.28
C ARG A 109 0.24 -2.10 -13.38
N LEU A 110 1.28 -2.81 -12.92
CA LEU A 110 2.28 -2.25 -12.02
C LEU A 110 3.16 -1.20 -12.69
N ASN A 111 3.46 -1.33 -13.99
CA ASN A 111 4.14 -0.26 -14.73
C ASN A 111 3.27 0.98 -14.90
N THR A 112 1.96 0.85 -15.08
CA THR A 112 1.03 2.00 -15.07
C THR A 112 1.07 2.71 -13.72
N HIS A 113 1.00 1.97 -12.61
CA HIS A 113 1.13 2.52 -11.25
C HIS A 113 2.46 3.28 -11.09
N LYS A 114 3.59 2.65 -11.47
CA LYS A 114 4.92 3.27 -11.43
C LYS A 114 4.97 4.58 -12.23
N LYS A 115 4.47 4.57 -13.47
CA LYS A 115 4.44 5.77 -14.33
C LYS A 115 3.61 6.89 -13.72
N MET A 116 2.43 6.57 -13.18
CA MET A 116 1.57 7.56 -12.54
C MET A 116 2.19 8.14 -11.27
N LEU A 117 2.83 7.30 -10.46
CA LEU A 117 3.55 7.75 -9.26
C LEU A 117 4.68 8.70 -9.62
N ILE A 118 5.56 8.31 -10.56
CA ILE A 118 6.69 9.16 -11.00
C ILE A 118 6.17 10.48 -11.57
N ARG A 119 5.10 10.43 -12.37
CA ARG A 119 4.47 11.65 -12.91
C ARG A 119 3.98 12.57 -11.80
N LYS A 120 3.28 12.04 -10.80
CA LYS A 120 2.73 12.81 -9.66
C LYS A 120 3.83 13.36 -8.74
N LEU A 121 4.94 12.63 -8.58
CA LEU A 121 6.11 13.10 -7.82
C LEU A 121 6.84 14.24 -8.54
N ASN A 122 6.87 14.22 -9.87
CA ASN A 122 7.53 15.25 -10.69
C ASN A 122 6.63 16.45 -11.00
N SER A 123 5.31 16.32 -10.88
CA SER A 123 4.37 17.42 -11.04
C SER A 123 4.13 18.10 -9.69
N GLU A 124 4.30 19.43 -9.61
CA GLU A 124 3.91 20.21 -8.42
C GLU A 124 2.40 20.16 -8.11
N ASP A 125 1.59 19.62 -9.05
CA ASP A 125 0.15 19.43 -8.89
C ASP A 125 -0.18 18.16 -8.09
N LEU A 126 -0.04 18.28 -6.77
CA LEU A 126 -0.45 17.28 -5.76
C LEU A 126 -1.93 17.41 -5.37
N SER A 127 -2.79 17.89 -6.29
CA SER A 127 -4.22 18.00 -6.03
C SER A 127 -4.77 16.68 -5.47
N LYS A 128 -5.44 16.77 -4.30
CA LYS A 128 -6.04 15.63 -3.60
C LYS A 128 -7.15 15.06 -4.49
N GLU A 129 -6.83 14.07 -5.30
CA GLU A 129 -7.81 13.23 -5.95
C GLU A 129 -8.51 12.39 -4.86
N ASN A 130 -9.54 12.96 -4.25
CA ASN A 130 -10.46 12.27 -3.35
C ASN A 130 -11.69 11.86 -4.16
N GLY A 131 -11.61 10.73 -4.85
CA GLY A 131 -12.74 10.17 -5.58
C GLY A 131 -13.21 8.87 -4.95
N THR A 132 -14.52 8.75 -4.71
CA THR A 132 -15.15 7.46 -4.38
C THR A 132 -15.26 6.67 -5.68
N LEU A 133 -14.48 5.61 -5.83
CA LEU A 133 -14.55 4.73 -7.00
C LEU A 133 -15.73 3.78 -6.86
N SER A 134 -16.63 3.77 -7.85
CA SER A 134 -17.67 2.74 -7.93
C SER A 134 -17.06 1.36 -8.19
N GLU A 135 -17.71 0.29 -7.72
CA GLU A 135 -17.23 -1.11 -7.81
C GLU A 135 -16.90 -1.56 -9.25
N ASN A 136 -17.44 -0.88 -10.26
CA ASN A 136 -17.20 -1.16 -11.68
C ASN A 136 -15.85 -0.65 -12.21
N ARG A 137 -15.10 0.15 -11.43
CA ARG A 137 -13.79 0.73 -11.84
C ARG A 137 -12.58 0.05 -11.20
N ILE A 138 -12.72 -1.19 -10.76
CA ILE A 138 -11.62 -2.02 -10.24
C ILE A 138 -10.72 -2.47 -11.40
N ASP A 139 -9.40 -2.22 -11.29
CA ASP A 139 -8.38 -2.49 -12.34
C ASP A 139 -8.39 -1.47 -13.50
N THR A 140 -8.67 -0.18 -13.21
CA THR A 140 -8.64 0.91 -14.22
C THR A 140 -7.55 1.93 -13.97
N ASP A 141 -7.24 2.75 -14.96
CA ASP A 141 -6.19 3.78 -14.87
C ASP A 141 -6.55 4.87 -13.87
N GLU A 142 -7.84 5.18 -13.69
CA GLU A 142 -8.30 6.11 -12.66
C GLU A 142 -7.91 5.61 -11.26
N GLU A 143 -8.13 4.33 -10.96
CA GLU A 143 -7.72 3.73 -9.69
C GLU A 143 -6.21 3.86 -9.46
N SER A 144 -5.42 3.63 -10.51
CA SER A 144 -3.96 3.80 -10.46
C SER A 144 -3.58 5.24 -10.15
N SER A 145 -4.31 6.22 -10.70
CA SER A 145 -4.09 7.66 -10.44
C SER A 145 -4.40 8.01 -8.98
N PHE A 146 -5.54 7.54 -8.45
CA PHE A 146 -5.93 7.77 -7.06
C PHE A 146 -4.93 7.18 -6.05
N PHE A 147 -4.42 5.97 -6.30
CA PHE A 147 -3.34 5.41 -5.50
C PHE A 147 -2.06 6.26 -5.62
N ALA A 148 -1.64 6.55 -6.85
CA ALA A 148 -0.42 7.32 -7.11
C ALA A 148 -0.45 8.70 -6.46
N GLY A 149 -1.57 9.42 -6.53
CA GLY A 149 -1.72 10.74 -5.90
C GLY A 149 -1.63 10.69 -4.38
N ARG A 150 -2.26 9.68 -3.74
CA ARG A 150 -2.20 9.51 -2.28
C ARG A 150 -0.80 9.15 -1.80
N LEU A 151 -0.12 8.24 -2.51
CA LEU A 151 1.25 7.88 -2.19
C LEU A 151 2.22 9.04 -2.47
N ALA A 152 2.09 9.73 -3.59
CA ALA A 152 2.92 10.89 -3.93
C ALA A 152 2.80 12.00 -2.88
N ASN A 153 1.58 12.31 -2.42
CA ASN A 153 1.35 13.29 -1.35
C ASN A 153 1.98 12.85 -0.01
N ALA A 154 1.93 11.56 0.32
CA ALA A 154 2.58 11.05 1.53
C ALA A 154 4.11 11.11 1.44
N ILE A 155 4.67 10.82 0.26
CA ILE A 155 6.10 10.90 -0.02
C ILE A 155 6.57 12.36 -0.01
N SER A 156 5.85 13.27 -0.66
CA SER A 156 6.23 14.68 -0.79
C SER A 156 6.24 15.42 0.55
N LYS A 157 5.37 15.04 1.49
CA LYS A 157 5.40 15.55 2.87
C LYS A 157 6.62 15.07 3.68
N ASN A 158 7.28 14.00 3.22
CA ASN A 158 8.40 13.35 3.90
C ASN A 158 9.61 13.18 2.95
N ILE A 159 9.78 14.14 2.03
CA ILE A 159 10.60 13.99 0.81
C ILE A 159 12.08 13.74 1.07
N ASP A 160 12.59 14.21 2.21
CA ASP A 160 14.00 14.06 2.59
C ASP A 160 14.35 12.65 3.10
N LYS A 161 13.35 11.77 3.30
CA LYS A 161 13.50 10.55 4.10
C LYS A 161 12.83 9.32 3.50
N ILE A 162 11.79 9.49 2.68
CA ILE A 162 11.14 8.41 1.96
C ILE A 162 11.24 8.68 0.46
N SER A 163 11.83 7.74 -0.27
CA SER A 163 12.00 7.84 -1.72
C SER A 163 11.31 6.69 -2.46
N GLU A 164 11.15 6.83 -3.77
CA GLU A 164 10.71 5.73 -4.64
C GLU A 164 11.58 4.46 -4.52
N ARG A 165 12.85 4.60 -4.09
CA ARG A 165 13.78 3.46 -3.90
C ARG A 165 13.42 2.60 -2.70
N ASN A 166 12.64 3.14 -1.77
CA ASN A 166 12.12 2.46 -0.60
C ASN A 166 10.88 1.62 -0.92
N LEU A 167 10.32 1.76 -2.11
CA LEU A 167 9.11 1.04 -2.52
C LEU A 167 9.44 -0.31 -3.12
N TYR A 168 8.56 -1.27 -2.88
CA TYR A 168 8.62 -2.58 -3.48
C TYR A 168 7.22 -3.20 -3.51
N VAL A 169 7.05 -4.21 -4.36
CA VAL A 169 5.80 -4.94 -4.50
C VAL A 169 5.99 -6.42 -4.24
N LYS A 170 5.09 -6.99 -3.45
CA LYS A 170 4.93 -8.44 -3.35
C LYS A 170 3.84 -8.83 -4.33
N VAL A 171 4.09 -9.83 -5.19
CA VAL A 171 3.13 -10.28 -6.19
C VAL A 171 2.81 -11.75 -6.00
N PHE A 172 1.54 -12.09 -6.09
CA PHE A 172 1.00 -13.43 -6.05
C PHE A 172 0.34 -13.74 -7.40
N TYR A 173 0.85 -14.75 -8.10
CA TYR A 173 0.52 -15.00 -9.50
C TYR A 173 0.42 -16.50 -9.81
N ASN A 174 0.25 -16.82 -11.09
CA ASN A 174 -0.09 -18.16 -11.60
C ASN A 174 -1.56 -18.55 -11.31
N ILE A 175 -2.44 -17.56 -11.22
CA ILE A 175 -3.88 -17.78 -11.08
C ILE A 175 -4.45 -18.13 -12.46
N GLN A 176 -5.18 -19.25 -12.56
CA GLN A 176 -5.71 -19.72 -13.84
C GLN A 176 -6.58 -18.64 -14.53
N PRO A 177 -6.48 -18.50 -15.86
CA PRO A 177 -7.37 -17.64 -16.64
C PRO A 177 -8.85 -17.95 -16.34
N GLY A 178 -9.69 -16.92 -16.23
CA GLY A 178 -11.13 -17.07 -15.94
C GLY A 178 -11.51 -17.01 -14.45
N LYS A 179 -10.54 -17.07 -13.53
CA LYS A 179 -10.77 -16.95 -12.06
C LYS A 179 -10.87 -15.51 -11.55
N ASN A 180 -11.21 -14.55 -12.42
CA ASN A 180 -11.28 -13.13 -12.06
C ASN A 180 -12.22 -12.82 -10.89
N LYS A 181 -13.30 -13.59 -10.74
CA LYS A 181 -14.22 -13.47 -9.59
C LYS A 181 -13.56 -13.88 -8.27
N GLU A 182 -12.73 -14.93 -8.27
CA GLU A 182 -11.98 -15.37 -7.09
C GLU A 182 -10.92 -14.35 -6.71
N ILE A 183 -10.17 -13.83 -7.69
CA ILE A 183 -9.15 -12.78 -7.48
C ILE A 183 -9.76 -11.55 -6.79
N LYS A 184 -10.94 -11.08 -7.25
CA LYS A 184 -11.67 -9.98 -6.62
C LYS A 184 -12.09 -10.29 -5.17
N LYS A 185 -12.57 -11.50 -4.91
CA LYS A 185 -12.95 -11.91 -3.54
C LYS A 185 -11.74 -11.93 -2.61
N ILE A 186 -10.60 -12.43 -3.10
CA ILE A 186 -9.35 -12.44 -2.31
C ILE A 186 -8.88 -11.01 -2.06
N GLU A 187 -8.88 -10.14 -3.05
CA GLU A 187 -8.57 -8.71 -2.87
C GLU A 187 -9.45 -8.06 -1.80
N TYR A 188 -10.76 -8.33 -1.84
CA TYR A 188 -11.69 -7.82 -0.84
C TYR A 188 -11.33 -8.30 0.57
N ILE A 189 -11.08 -9.60 0.73
CA ILE A 189 -10.65 -10.20 2.01
C ILE A 189 -9.36 -9.54 2.49
N LEU A 190 -8.33 -9.45 1.64
CA LEU A 190 -7.04 -8.88 2.00
C LEU A 190 -7.13 -7.40 2.36
N ASN A 191 -7.89 -6.59 1.60
CA ASN A 191 -8.10 -5.18 1.91
C ASN A 191 -8.82 -5.02 3.26
N ARG A 192 -9.80 -5.88 3.58
CA ARG A 192 -10.50 -5.85 4.87
C ARG A 192 -9.60 -6.30 6.04
N THR A 193 -8.76 -7.30 5.82
CA THR A 193 -7.85 -7.83 6.86
C THR A 193 -6.72 -6.87 7.17
N TYR A 194 -6.06 -6.31 6.15
CA TYR A 194 -4.86 -5.50 6.34
C TYR A 194 -5.14 -4.00 6.42
N ASN A 195 -6.29 -3.54 5.91
CA ASN A 195 -6.71 -2.14 5.89
C ASN A 195 -5.56 -1.18 5.47
N PRO A 196 -5.04 -1.35 4.23
CA PRO A 196 -3.86 -0.63 3.76
C PRO A 196 -4.07 0.89 3.75
N THR A 197 -3.06 1.66 4.16
CA THR A 197 -3.14 3.13 4.34
C THR A 197 -3.67 3.86 3.10
N PHE A 198 -3.19 3.49 1.91
CA PHE A 198 -3.60 4.04 0.63
C PHE A 198 -4.56 3.10 -0.12
N GLY A 199 -5.21 2.18 0.61
CA GLY A 199 -6.28 1.29 0.12
C GLY A 199 -7.52 2.05 -0.33
N ARG A 200 -8.45 1.38 -1.01
CA ARG A 200 -9.73 1.99 -1.40
C ARG A 200 -10.51 2.37 -0.12
N LYS A 201 -11.01 3.61 -0.05
CA LYS A 201 -11.91 4.09 1.01
C LYS A 201 -13.32 4.20 0.45
#